data_AF-B9JQB0-F1
#
_entry.id   AF-B9JQB0-F1
#
_cell.length_a   1.000
_cell.length_b   1.000
_cell.length_c   1.000
_cell.angle_alpha   90.00
_cell.angle_beta   90.00
_cell.angle_gamma   90.00
#
_symmetry.space_group_name_H-M   'P 1'
#
loop_
_entity.id
_entity.type
_entity.pdbx_description
1 polymer ?
#
loop_
_entity_poly.entity_id
_entity_poly.type
_entity_poly.pdbx_seq_one_letter_code
_entity_poly.pdbx_strand_id
1 'polypeptide(L)' 'MIEAFPKAKTLLADKGYDADWFRDALAERKITACIPSRANRKVAIPHDSALYKKRHKIENMFGRLKD' A
#
# COMPACT_ATOMS: atom_id res chain seq x y z
N MET A 1 5.38 -3.87 -14.13
CA MET A 1 5.94 -3.42 -12.80
C MET A 1 5.28 -4.14 -11.63
N ILE A 2 3.95 -4.24 -11.55
CA ILE A 2 3.27 -5.03 -10.50
C ILE A 2 3.57 -6.53 -10.65
N GLU A 3 3.89 -6.98 -11.85
CA GLU A 3 4.15 -8.39 -12.16
C GLU A 3 5.24 -9.04 -11.29
N ALA A 4 6.23 -8.26 -10.88
CA ALA A 4 7.35 -8.70 -10.04
C ALA A 4 7.00 -8.85 -8.55
N PHE A 5 5.79 -8.46 -8.13
CA PHE A 5 5.41 -8.58 -6.73
C PHE A 5 5.24 -10.05 -6.33
N PRO A 6 5.78 -10.45 -5.16
CA PRO A 6 5.57 -11.79 -4.64
C PRO A 6 4.08 -12.01 -4.34
N LYS A 7 3.67 -13.28 -4.29
CA LYS A 7 2.31 -13.64 -3.88
C LYS A 7 2.07 -13.16 -2.44
N ALA A 8 1.24 -12.14 -2.27
CA ALA A 8 0.90 -11.54 -0.99
C ALA A 8 -0.62 -11.35 -0.89
N LYS A 9 -1.16 -11.42 0.33
CA LYS A 9 -2.59 -11.16 0.57
C LYS A 9 -2.90 -9.67 0.63
N THR A 10 -1.94 -8.86 1.05
CA THR A 10 -2.14 -7.42 1.26
C THR A 10 -0.87 -6.66 0.92
N LEU A 11 -1.03 -5.54 0.23
CA LEU A 11 0.03 -4.58 -0.05
C LEU A 11 -0.10 -3.38 0.89
N LEU A 12 0.98 -3.07 1.59
CA LEU A 12 1.13 -1.82 2.34
C LEU A 12 1.89 -0.83 1.47
N ALA A 13 1.26 0.29 1.11
CA ALA A 13 1.92 1.34 0.35
C ALA A 13 1.54 2.72 0.86
N ASP A 14 2.39 3.70 0.57
CA ASP A 14 2.15 5.09 0.94
C ASP A 14 1.00 5.71 0.12
N LYS A 15 0.42 6.79 0.64
CA LYS A 15 -0.59 7.63 -0.01
C LYS A 15 -0.20 8.07 -1.43
N GLY A 16 1.10 8.18 -1.74
CA GLY A 16 1.58 8.45 -3.11
C GLY A 16 1.17 7.41 -4.15
N TYR A 17 0.92 6.16 -3.74
CA TYR A 17 0.50 5.04 -4.58
C TYR A 17 -1.02 4.91 -4.71
N ASP A 18 -1.79 5.88 -4.21
CA ASP A 18 -3.23 5.94 -4.38
C ASP A 18 -3.58 6.36 -5.81
N ALA A 19 -3.46 5.42 -6.74
CA ALA A 19 -3.88 5.55 -8.13
C ALA A 19 -4.91 4.46 -8.46
N ASP A 20 -5.95 4.80 -9.20
CA ASP A 20 -7.01 3.85 -9.55
C ASP A 20 -6.49 2.67 -10.37
N TRP A 21 -5.65 2.92 -11.38
CA TRP A 21 -5.01 1.86 -12.17
C TRP A 21 -4.15 0.91 -11.32
N PHE A 22 -3.55 1.42 -10.23
CA PHE A 22 -2.71 0.62 -9.34
C PHE A 22 -3.57 -0.26 -8.43
N ARG A 23 -4.66 0.28 -7.89
CA ARG A 23 -5.64 -0.48 -7.09
C ARG A 23 -6.31 -1.57 -7.93
N ASP A 24 -6.67 -1.26 -9.18
CA ASP A 24 -7.31 -2.20 -10.10
C ASP A 24 -6.38 -3.38 -10.44
N ALA A 25 -5.13 -3.09 -10.80
CA ALA A 25 -4.15 -4.14 -11.07
C ALA A 25 -3.78 -4.99 -9.82
N LEU A 26 -3.90 -4.43 -8.61
CA LEU A 26 -3.77 -5.22 -7.38
C LEU A 26 -4.99 -6.11 -7.14
N ALA A 27 -6.19 -5.60 -7.42
CA ALA A 27 -7.44 -6.35 -7.31
C ALA A 27 -7.48 -7.54 -8.28
N GLU A 28 -7.02 -7.35 -9.52
CA GLU A 28 -6.87 -8.44 -10.51
C GLU A 28 -5.96 -9.57 -10.00
N ARG A 29 -4.94 -9.21 -9.21
CA ARG A 29 -4.01 -10.15 -8.59
C ARG A 29 -4.50 -10.71 -7.25
N LYS A 30 -5.72 -10.37 -6.82
CA LYS A 30 -6.31 -10.72 -5.52
C LYS A 30 -5.49 -10.24 -4.33
N ILE A 31 -4.80 -9.09 -4.50
CA ILE A 31 -4.01 -8.44 -3.47
C ILE A 31 -4.82 -7.26 -2.93
N THR A 32 -5.12 -7.26 -1.63
CA THR A 32 -5.81 -6.13 -1.01
C THR A 32 -4.86 -4.93 -0.91
N ALA A 33 -5.27 -3.78 -1.45
CA ALA A 33 -4.51 -2.54 -1.34
C ALA A 33 -4.78 -1.85 0.01
N CYS A 34 -3.85 -1.95 0.96
CA CYS A 34 -3.90 -1.22 2.23
C CYS A 34 -3.19 0.14 2.08
N ILE A 35 -3.79 1.02 1.28
CA ILE A 35 -3.24 2.32 0.90
C ILE A 35 -4.18 3.42 1.40
N PRO A 36 -3.70 4.39 2.20
CA PRO A 36 -4.51 5.51 2.63
C PRO A 36 -4.90 6.36 1.44
N SER A 37 -6.14 6.84 1.43
CA SER A 37 -6.67 7.65 0.33
C SER A 37 -6.00 9.02 0.27
N ARG A 38 -5.82 9.55 -0.94
CA ARG A 38 -5.37 10.92 -1.15
C ARG A 38 -6.36 11.94 -0.57
N ALA A 39 -5.83 13.07 -0.08
CA ALA A 39 -6.67 14.12 0.54
C ALA A 39 -7.63 14.77 -0.46
N ASN A 40 -7.26 14.78 -1.75
CA ASN A 40 -8.08 15.34 -2.83
C ASN A 40 -9.05 14.31 -3.45
N ARG A 41 -9.18 13.12 -2.84
CA ARG A 41 -10.08 12.09 -3.35
C ARG A 41 -11.51 12.42 -2.91
N LYS A 42 -12.44 12.49 -3.87
CA LYS A 42 -13.87 12.77 -3.59
C LYS A 42 -14.50 11.75 -2.64
N VAL A 43 -14.08 10.49 -2.76
CA VAL A 43 -14.53 9.39 -1.90
C VAL A 43 -13.31 8.74 -1.27
N ALA A 44 -13.21 8.83 0.05
CA ALA A 44 -12.16 8.13 0.79
C ALA A 44 -12.43 6.62 0.73
N ILE A 45 -11.44 5.87 0.26
CA ILE A 45 -11.46 4.41 0.33
C ILE A 45 -10.99 3.99 1.73
N PRO A 46 -11.81 3.20 2.45
CA PRO A 46 -11.43 2.66 3.74
C PRO A 46 -10.19 1.76 3.58
N HIS A 47 -9.28 1.88 4.53
CA HIS A 47 -8.10 1.03 4.64
C HIS A 47 -7.98 0.57 6.08
N ASP A 48 -7.32 -0.58 6.28
CA ASP A 48 -7.08 -1.11 7.62
C ASP A 48 -5.96 -0.30 8.30
N SER A 49 -6.34 0.58 9.21
CA SER A 49 -5.40 1.47 9.90
C SER A 49 -4.46 0.70 10.86
N ALA A 50 -4.91 -0.41 11.44
CA ALA A 50 -4.10 -1.26 12.30
C ALA A 50 -3.01 -1.99 11.49
N LEU A 51 -3.34 -2.44 10.29
CA LEU A 51 -2.40 -3.02 9.35
C LEU A 51 -1.44 -1.95 8.81
N TYR A 52 -1.95 -0.77 8.48
CA TYR A 52 -1.13 0.36 8.02
C TYR A 52 -0.07 0.78 9.04
N LYS A 53 -0.37 0.72 10.35
CA LYS A 53 0.62 0.97 11.42
C LYS A 53 1.85 0.06 11.33
N LYS A 54 1.75 -1.13 10.72
CA LYS A 54 2.91 -2.02 10.53
C LYS A 54 3.95 -1.44 9.56
N ARG A 55 3.62 -0.39 8.80
CA ARG A 55 4.56 0.37 7.97
C ARG A 55 5.77 0.87 8.76
N HIS A 56 5.62 1.20 10.04
CA HIS A 56 6.74 1.63 10.88
C HIS A 56 7.87 0.59 10.92
N LYS A 57 7.57 -0.72 10.82
CA LYS A 57 8.60 -1.77 10.75
C LYS A 57 9.42 -1.67 9.45
N ILE A 58 8.76 -1.31 8.35
CA ILE A 58 9.39 -1.09 7.04
C ILE A 58 10.27 0.15 7.12
N GLU A 59 9.77 1.25 7.70
CA GLU A 59 10.53 2.49 7.92
C GLU A 59 11.77 2.26 8.80
N ASN A 60 11.64 1.48 9.88
CA ASN A 60 12.78 1.12 10.74
C ASN A 60 13.82 0.27 10.01
N MET A 61 13.38 -0.66 9.15
CA MET A 61 14.30 -1.44 8.32
C MET A 61 15.08 -0.53 7.36
N PHE A 62 14.39 0.39 6.67
CA PHE A 62 15.07 1.35 5.79
C PHE A 62 15.97 2.32 6.55
N GLY A 63 15.59 2.74 7.76
CA GLY A 63 16.43 3.56 8.62
C GLY A 63 17.74 2.85 8.97
N ARG A 64 17.68 1.56 9.33
CA ARG A 64 18.86 0.74 9.60
C ARG A 64 19.74 0.47 8.39
N LEU A 65 19.20 0.52 7.17
CA LEU A 65 19.99 0.34 5.94
C LEU A 65 20.77 1.61 5.56
N LYS A 66 20.39 2.76 6.12
CA LYS A 66 21.08 4.04 5.88
C LYS A 66 22.07 4.41 6.98
N ASP A 67 22.07 3.64 8.07
CA ASP A 67 23.11 3.64 9.10
C ASP A 67 24.30 2.82 8.62
#